data_AF-A0A453F5U1-F1
#
_entry.id   AF-A0A453F5U1-F1
#
_cell.length_a   1.000
_cell.length_b   1.000
_cell.length_c   1.000
_cell.angle_alpha   90.00
_cell.angle_beta   90.00
_cell.angle_gamma   90.00
#
_symmetry.space_group_name_H-M   'P 1'
#
loop_
_entity.id
_entity.type
_entity.pdbx_description
1 polymer ?
#
loop_
_entity_poly.entity_id
_entity_poly.type
_entity_poly.pdbx_seq_one_letter_code
_entity_poly.pdbx_strand_id
1 'polypeptide(L)'
;MQRTVDFKLPHFFNYPPYFTLQPVRETREKQVQLWKELILDYCRSQKMYIISLEEDFPLFSNPKIERSLSYEAKEVFLAALVSE
;
A
#
# COMPACT_ATOMS: atom_id res chain seq x y z
N MET A 1 -3.94 -13.57 21.68
CA MET A 1 -2.74 -13.20 20.91
C MET A 1 -2.82 -13.90 19.56
N GLN A 2 -3.33 -13.21 18.53
CA GLN A 2 -3.42 -13.80 17.18
C GLN A 2 -2.01 -13.84 16.59
N ARG A 3 -1.57 -15.03 16.16
CA ARG A 3 -0.31 -15.19 15.41
C ARG A 3 -0.45 -14.40 14.11
N THR A 4 0.24 -13.28 14.01
CA THR A 4 0.50 -12.62 12.73
C THR A 4 1.33 -13.60 11.92
N VAL A 5 0.78 -14.11 10.82
CA VAL A 5 1.60 -14.82 9.83
C VAL A 5 2.67 -13.82 9.37
N ASP A 6 3.94 -14.21 9.40
CA ASP A 6 5.04 -13.37 8.93
C ASP A 6 4.84 -13.04 7.44
N PHE A 7 4.19 -11.92 7.18
CA PHE A 7 3.97 -11.42 5.83
C PHE A 7 5.29 -10.85 5.30
N LYS A 8 5.81 -11.44 4.23
CA LYS A 8 7.05 -10.97 3.60
C LYS A 8 6.74 -9.77 2.71
N LEU A 9 7.17 -8.59 3.16
CA LEU A 9 7.08 -7.38 2.35
C LEU A 9 7.95 -7.50 1.08
N PRO A 10 7.45 -7.04 -0.08
CA PRO A 10 8.20 -7.09 -1.32
C PRO A 10 9.38 -6.12 -1.33
N HIS A 11 10.39 -6.38 -2.16
CA HIS A 11 11.60 -5.55 -2.21
C HIS A 11 11.33 -4.07 -2.52
N PHE A 12 10.37 -3.79 -3.40
CA PHE A 12 10.00 -2.42 -3.76
C PHE A 12 9.39 -1.63 -2.60
N PHE A 13 8.93 -2.29 -1.53
CA PHE A 13 8.44 -1.60 -0.32
C PHE A 13 9.55 -0.82 0.39
N ASN A 14 10.82 -1.12 0.12
CA ASN A 14 11.96 -0.33 0.64
C ASN A 14 12.52 0.66 -0.39
N TYR A 15 11.82 0.90 -1.50
CA TYR A 15 12.20 1.87 -2.53
C TYR A 15 11.48 3.20 -2.28
N PRO A 16 12.17 4.29 -1.87
CA PRO A 16 11.50 5.53 -1.46
C PRO A 16 10.50 6.12 -2.47
N PRO A 17 10.77 6.12 -3.80
CA PRO A 17 9.80 6.60 -4.78
C PRO A 17 8.48 5.83 -4.80
N TYR A 18 8.45 4.59 -4.31
CA TYR A 18 7.22 3.79 -4.22
C TYR A 18 6.14 4.45 -3.33
N PHE A 19 6.55 5.26 -2.36
CA PHE A 19 5.66 6.02 -1.45
C PHE A 19 5.29 7.41 -1.99
N THR A 20 5.69 7.76 -3.21
CA THR A 20 5.36 9.04 -3.84
C THR A 20 4.55 8.76 -5.11
N LEU A 21 3.40 9.41 -5.26
CA LEU A 21 2.56 9.24 -6.44
C LEU A 21 3.35 9.64 -7.69
N GLN A 22 3.55 8.69 -8.61
CA GLN A 22 4.42 8.93 -9.75
C GLN A 22 3.75 9.88 -10.76
N PRO A 23 4.48 10.89 -11.27
CA PRO A 23 3.90 11.87 -12.20
C PRO A 23 3.71 11.29 -13.61
N VAL A 24 4.55 10.32 -13.99
CA VAL A 24 4.49 9.68 -15.30
C VAL A 24 3.38 8.64 -15.30
N ARG A 25 2.46 8.74 -16.27
CA ARG A 25 1.26 7.90 -16.36
C ARG A 25 1.57 6.39 -16.33
N GLU A 26 2.47 5.92 -17.18
CA GLU A 26 2.83 4.50 -17.27
C GLU A 26 3.42 3.98 -15.94
N THR A 27 4.30 4.76 -15.32
CA THR A 27 4.89 4.43 -14.02
C THR A 27 3.83 4.43 -12.91
N ARG A 28 2.89 5.38 -12.96
CA ARG A 28 1.77 5.46 -12.02
C ARG A 28 0.82 4.28 -12.15
N GLU A 29 0.49 3.86 -13.37
CA GLU A 29 -0.34 2.66 -13.62
C GLU A 29 0.31 1.41 -13.03
N LYS A 30 1.61 1.23 -13.24
CA LYS A 30 2.37 0.14 -12.62
C LYS A 30 2.43 0.25 -11.10
N GLN A 31 2.63 1.45 -10.57
CA GLN A 31 2.64 1.69 -9.12
C GLN A 31 1.30 1.35 -8.49
N VAL A 32 0.18 1.77 -9.09
CA VAL A 32 -1.17 1.45 -8.64
C VAL A 32 -1.37 -0.07 -8.59
N GLN A 33 -0.97 -0.79 -9.64
CA GLN A 33 -1.08 -2.25 -9.68
C GLN A 33 -0.31 -2.92 -8.53
N LEU A 34 0.94 -2.49 -8.28
CA LEU A 34 1.76 -3.00 -7.18
C LEU A 34 1.13 -2.72 -5.81
N TRP A 35 0.55 -1.53 -5.61
CA TRP A 35 -0.15 -1.20 -4.36
C TRP A 35 -1.41 -2.04 -4.18
N LYS A 36 -2.20 -2.25 -5.24
CA LYS A 36 -3.40 -3.12 -5.21
C LYS A 36 -3.03 -4.53 -4.74
N GLU A 37 -2.04 -5.14 -5.39
CA GLU A 37 -1.56 -6.49 -5.05
C GLU A 37 -1.07 -6.57 -3.60
N LEU A 38 -0.21 -5.63 -3.19
CA LEU A 38 0.36 -5.59 -1.84
C LEU A 38 -0.73 -5.43 -0.76
N ILE A 39 -1.68 -4.51 -0.96
CA ILE A 39 -2.76 -4.26 0.01
C ILE A 39 -3.61 -5.53 0.17
N LEU A 40 -4.04 -6.14 -0.94
CA LEU A 40 -4.90 -7.32 -0.91
C LEU A 40 -4.21 -8.52 -0.27
N ASP A 41 -2.94 -8.76 -0.60
CA ASP A 41 -2.18 -9.87 -0.03
C ASP A 41 -1.91 -9.67 1.47
N TYR A 42 -1.59 -8.45 1.88
CA TYR A 42 -1.44 -8.12 3.30
C TYR A 42 -2.74 -8.32 4.06
N CYS A 43 -3.85 -7.77 3.56
CA CYS A 43 -5.17 -7.91 4.17
C CYS A 43 -5.59 -9.38 4.28
N ARG A 44 -5.35 -10.19 3.24
CA ARG A 44 -5.59 -11.65 3.27
C ARG A 44 -4.76 -12.32 4.36
N SER A 45 -3.47 -11.97 4.48
CA SER A 45 -2.58 -12.55 5.49
C SER A 45 -2.96 -12.20 6.93
N GLN A 46 -3.44 -10.97 7.16
CA GLN A 46 -3.80 -10.46 8.48
C GLN A 46 -5.30 -10.63 8.80
N LYS A 47 -6.07 -11.24 7.89
CA LYS A 47 -7.55 -11.38 7.99
C LYS A 47 -8.24 -10.03 8.23
N MET A 48 -7.76 -9.00 7.55
CA MET A 48 -8.32 -7.66 7.57
C MET A 48 -9.22 -7.48 6.35
N TYR A 49 -10.44 -6.96 6.57
CA TYR A 49 -11.45 -6.81 5.52
C TYR A 49 -11.98 -5.39 5.37
N ILE A 50 -11.55 -4.48 6.24
CA ILE A 50 -11.95 -3.08 6.26
C ILE A 50 -10.67 -2.26 6.33
N ILE A 51 -10.56 -1.29 5.43
CA ILE A 51 -9.48 -0.31 5.41
C ILE A 51 -10.16 1.05 5.39
N SER A 52 -9.79 1.93 6.33
CA SER A 52 -10.24 3.31 6.36
C SER A 52 -9.20 4.21 5.69
N LEU A 53 -9.65 5.24 4.99
CA LEU A 53 -8.79 6.26 4.40
C LEU A 53 -8.16 7.17 5.48
N GLU A 54 -8.91 7.40 6.56
CA GLU A 54 -8.55 8.32 7.65
C GLU A 54 -7.70 7.65 8.73
N GLU A 55 -7.83 6.34 8.92
CA GLU A 55 -7.10 5.60 9.96
C GLU A 55 -5.70 5.17 9.51
N ASP A 56 -4.84 4.92 10.49
CA ASP A 56 -3.51 4.38 10.24
C ASP A 56 -3.60 2.94 9.72
N PHE A 57 -3.01 2.71 8.56
CA PHE A 57 -2.88 1.39 7.96
C PHE A 57 -1.39 1.04 7.83
N PRO A 58 -0.93 -0.14 8.32
CA PRO A 58 0.49 -0.45 8.43
C PRO A 58 1.30 -0.33 7.13
N LEU A 59 0.69 -0.56 5.97
CA LEU A 59 1.40 -0.45 4.69
C LEU A 59 1.60 0.99 4.21
N PHE A 60 0.88 1.97 4.75
CA PHE A 60 0.96 3.36 4.30
C PHE A 60 2.14 4.13 4.90
N SER A 61 2.90 3.51 5.81
CA SER A 61 4.12 4.04 6.37
C SER A 61 5.21 2.96 6.41
N ASN A 62 6.41 3.33 6.02
CA ASN A 62 7.62 2.54 6.19
C ASN A 62 8.65 3.35 6.98
N PRO A 63 8.70 3.18 8.32
CA PRO A 63 9.65 3.87 9.18
C PRO A 63 11.12 3.57 8.83
N LYS A 64 11.42 2.40 8.24
CA LYS A 64 12.79 2.00 7.90
C LYS A 64 13.44 2.91 6.85
N ILE A 65 12.63 3.48 5.96
CA ILE A 65 13.09 4.40 4.91
C ILE A 65 12.55 5.81 5.10
N GLU A 66 11.89 6.07 6.24
CA GLU A 66 11.30 7.36 6.59
C GLU A 66 10.31 7.89 5.54
N ARG A 67 9.42 7.01 5.06
CA ARG A 67 8.40 7.38 4.06
C ARG A 67 7.01 6.98 4.47
N SER A 68 6.06 7.84 4.15
CA SER A 68 4.63 7.61 4.29
C SER A 68 3.89 8.11 3.05
N LEU A 69 2.76 7.50 2.73
CA LEU A 69 1.87 7.99 1.67
C LEU A 69 1.19 9.30 2.08
N SER A 70 1.05 10.22 1.12
CA SER A 70 0.16 11.37 1.25
C SER A 70 -1.31 10.93 1.22
N TYR A 71 -2.20 11.78 1.71
CA TYR A 71 -3.65 11.53 1.66
C TYR A 71 -4.13 11.25 0.21
N GLU A 72 -3.71 12.09 -0.74
CA GLU A 72 -3.99 11.92 -2.17
C GLU A 72 -3.54 10.55 -2.69
N ALA A 73 -2.34 10.10 -2.33
CA ALA A 73 -1.85 8.80 -2.76
C ALA A 73 -2.67 7.65 -2.16
N LYS A 74 -3.05 7.75 -0.87
CA LYS A 74 -3.93 6.76 -0.23
C LYS A 74 -5.28 6.68 -0.95
N GLU A 75 -5.90 7.84 -1.23
CA GLU A 75 -7.18 7.92 -1.94
C GLU A 75 -7.10 7.26 -3.31
N VAL A 76 -6.07 7.59 -4.11
CA VAL A 76 -5.86 7.00 -5.44
C VAL A 76 -5.71 5.48 -5.37
N PHE A 77 -4.87 4.96 -4.47
CA PHE A 77 -4.62 3.52 -4.39
C PHE A 77 -5.81 2.73 -3.84
N LEU A 78 -6.55 3.28 -2.87
CA LEU A 78 -7.76 2.65 -2.35
C LEU A 78 -8.92 2.71 -3.35
N ALA A 79 -9.11 3.84 -4.04
CA ALA A 79 -10.11 3.95 -5.11
C ALA A 79 -9.85 2.95 -6.24
N ALA A 80 -8.58 2.65 -6.53
CA ALA A 80 -8.21 1.65 -7.53
C ALA A 80 -8.54 0.20 -7.11
N LEU A 81 -8.81 -0.08 -5.83
CA LEU A 81 -9.27 -1.40 -5.37
C LEU A 81 -10.74 -1.65 -5.69
N VAL A 82 -11.55 -0.58 -5.78
CA VAL A 82 -12.99 -0.66 -6.07
C VAL A 82 -13.32 -0.37 -7.54
N SER A 83 -12.37 0.19 -8.28
CA SER A 83 -12.52 0.45 -9.72
C SER A 83 -12.05 -0.78 -10.51
N GLU A 84 -12.91 -1.28 -11.40
CA GLU A 84 -12.59 -2.37 -12.34
C GLU A 84 -11.51 -1.96 -13.36
#